data_AF-A0A418N375-F1
#
_entry.id   AF-A0A418N375-F1
#
_cell.length_a   1.000
_cell.length_b   1.000
_cell.length_c   1.000
_cell.angle_alpha   90.00
_cell.angle_beta   90.00
_cell.angle_gamma   90.00
#
_symmetry.space_group_name_H-M   'P 1'
#
loop_
_entity.id
_entity.type
_entity.pdbx_description
1 polymer ?
#
loop_
_entity_poly.entity_id
_entity_poly.type
_entity_poly.pdbx_seq_one_letter_code
_entity_poly.pdbx_strand_id
1 'polypeptide(L)'
;MENSNKESKYIRAKERVDELKKFYGNLTSYVLVISALALINYYSNGFGYMWFLWAAFGWGIGLIFHAIRVFDLNPFFGKQWERRKIEEFMKEEETNDKWK
;
A
#
# COMPACT_ATOMS: atom_id res chain seq x y z
N MET A 1 -6.61 -29.63 12.05
CA MET A 1 -5.78 -28.41 12.20
C MET A 1 -5.21 -27.90 10.87
N GLU A 2 -5.01 -28.74 9.83
CA GLU A 2 -4.41 -28.30 8.55
C GLU A 2 -5.30 -27.38 7.67
N ASN A 3 -6.63 -27.54 7.72
CA ASN A 3 -7.55 -26.70 6.93
C ASN A 3 -7.60 -25.23 7.39
N SER A 4 -7.52 -24.96 8.71
CA SER A 4 -7.55 -23.59 9.25
C SER A 4 -6.33 -22.76 8.81
N ASN A 5 -5.15 -23.40 8.69
CA ASN A 5 -3.92 -22.73 8.24
C ASN A 5 -3.92 -22.44 6.72
N LYS A 6 -4.58 -23.28 5.92
CA LYS A 6 -4.75 -23.04 4.47
C LYS A 6 -5.75 -21.91 4.21
N GLU A 7 -6.86 -21.86 4.95
CA GLU A 7 -7.83 -20.77 4.84
C GLU A 7 -7.25 -19.42 5.27
N SER A 8 -6.53 -19.36 6.38
CA SER A 8 -5.94 -18.10 6.86
C SER A 8 -4.89 -17.53 5.88
N LYS A 9 -4.09 -18.38 5.24
CA LYS A 9 -3.17 -17.97 4.16
C LYS A 9 -3.93 -17.46 2.94
N TYR A 10 -5.04 -18.10 2.57
CA TYR A 10 -5.86 -17.68 1.44
C TYR A 10 -6.55 -16.34 1.69
N ILE A 11 -7.09 -16.12 2.90
CA ILE A 11 -7.70 -14.86 3.32
C ILE A 11 -6.68 -13.72 3.26
N ARG A 12 -5.49 -13.92 3.83
CA ARG A 12 -4.40 -12.91 3.78
C ARG A 12 -3.98 -12.60 2.34
N ALA A 13 -3.86 -13.60 1.48
CA ALA A 13 -3.53 -13.38 0.08
C ALA A 13 -4.63 -12.58 -0.64
N LYS A 14 -5.90 -12.86 -0.34
CA LYS A 14 -7.04 -12.14 -0.91
C LYS A 14 -7.11 -10.69 -0.45
N GLU A 15 -6.87 -10.41 0.83
CA GLU A 15 -6.83 -9.05 1.38
C GLU A 15 -5.75 -8.20 0.71
N ARG A 16 -4.55 -8.76 0.51
CA ARG A 16 -3.45 -8.10 -0.21
C ARG A 16 -3.83 -7.74 -1.65
N VAL A 17 -4.51 -8.65 -2.36
CA VAL A 17 -4.96 -8.41 -3.74
C VAL A 17 -6.03 -7.31 -3.78
N ASP A 18 -6.93 -7.27 -2.79
CA ASP A 18 -7.96 -6.24 -2.71
C ASP A 18 -7.38 -4.85 -2.41
N GLU A 19 -6.40 -4.76 -1.52
CA GLU A 19 -5.64 -3.54 -1.26
C GLU A 19 -4.89 -3.06 -2.51
N LEU A 20 -4.24 -3.98 -3.25
CA LEU A 20 -3.61 -3.64 -4.53
C LEU A 20 -4.63 -3.06 -5.52
N LYS A 21 -5.79 -3.71 -5.68
CA LYS A 21 -6.84 -3.23 -6.59
C LYS A 21 -7.29 -1.82 -6.23
N LYS A 22 -7.54 -1.54 -4.94
CA LYS A 22 -7.91 -0.21 -4.45
C LYS A 22 -6.82 0.82 -4.74
N PHE A 23 -5.56 0.47 -4.52
CA PHE A 23 -4.43 1.33 -4.85
C PHE A 23 -4.35 1.66 -6.34
N TYR A 24 -4.45 0.65 -7.23
CA TYR A 24 -4.44 0.88 -8.68
C TYR A 24 -5.61 1.75 -9.14
N GLY A 25 -6.78 1.61 -8.52
CA GLY A 25 -7.92 2.50 -8.76
C GLY A 25 -7.58 3.96 -8.41
N ASN A 26 -7.02 4.19 -7.22
CA ASN A 26 -6.64 5.54 -6.79
C ASN A 26 -5.50 6.13 -7.64
N LEU A 27 -4.50 5.31 -8.02
CA LEU A 27 -3.40 5.70 -8.92
C LEU A 27 -3.91 6.08 -10.31
N THR A 28 -4.83 5.30 -10.87
CA THR A 28 -5.41 5.59 -12.18
C THR A 28 -6.19 6.90 -12.14
N SER A 29 -7.03 7.10 -11.11
CA SER A 29 -7.74 8.36 -10.89
C SER A 29 -6.77 9.54 -10.73
N TYR A 30 -5.70 9.38 -9.97
CA TYR A 30 -4.65 10.40 -9.81
C TYR A 30 -4.03 10.77 -11.17
N VAL A 31 -3.61 9.79 -11.96
CA VAL A 31 -3.01 10.06 -13.28
C VAL A 31 -4.00 10.78 -14.20
N LEU A 32 -5.26 10.36 -14.24
CA LEU A 32 -6.30 11.01 -15.05
C LEU A 32 -6.54 12.46 -14.61
N VAL A 33 -6.69 12.69 -13.30
CA VAL A 33 -6.94 14.03 -12.74
C VAL A 33 -5.76 14.96 -12.99
N ILE A 34 -4.53 14.53 -12.72
CA ILE A 34 -3.32 15.33 -12.96
C ILE A 34 -3.13 15.59 -14.46
N SER A 35 -3.41 14.62 -15.33
CA SER A 35 -3.35 14.82 -16.78
C SER A 35 -4.39 15.84 -17.26
N ALA A 36 -5.63 15.76 -16.76
CA ALA A 36 -6.67 16.74 -17.07
C ALA A 36 -6.28 18.15 -16.59
N LEU A 37 -5.75 18.27 -15.37
CA LEU A 37 -5.25 19.53 -14.82
C LEU A 37 -4.08 20.10 -15.63
N ALA A 38 -3.15 19.25 -16.09
CA ALA A 38 -2.04 19.66 -16.93
C ALA A 38 -2.52 20.18 -18.29
N LEU A 39 -3.53 19.52 -18.90
CA LEU A 39 -4.16 20.00 -20.13
C LEU A 39 -4.84 21.36 -19.92
N ILE A 40 -5.62 21.53 -18.84
CA ILE A 40 -6.26 22.81 -18.51
C ILE A 40 -5.21 23.90 -18.30
N ASN A 41 -4.11 23.59 -17.61
CA ASN A 41 -3.01 24.53 -17.39
C ASN A 41 -2.36 24.96 -18.70
N TYR A 42 -2.14 24.01 -19.62
CA TYR A 42 -1.60 24.26 -20.95
C TYR A 42 -2.51 25.20 -21.76
N TYR A 43 -3.82 24.91 -21.82
CA TYR A 43 -4.77 25.72 -22.56
C TYR A 43 -5.00 27.11 -21.94
N SER A 44 -4.93 27.23 -20.60
CA SER A 44 -5.27 28.47 -19.93
C SER A 44 -4.13 29.49 -19.87
N ASN A 45 -2.88 29.04 -19.67
CA ASN A 45 -1.75 29.97 -19.42
C ASN A 45 -0.49 29.63 -20.23
N GLY A 46 -0.52 28.64 -21.13
CA GLY A 46 0.65 28.27 -21.92
C GLY A 46 1.88 27.93 -21.08
N PHE A 47 1.68 27.35 -19.88
CA PHE A 47 2.70 27.06 -18.85
C PHE A 47 3.26 28.26 -18.05
N GLY A 48 2.70 29.47 -18.14
CA GLY A 48 3.17 30.61 -17.34
C GLY A 48 3.08 30.42 -15.81
N TYR A 49 2.14 29.60 -15.33
CA TYR A 49 2.02 29.25 -13.90
C TYR A 49 1.49 27.83 -13.73
N MET A 50 2.38 26.89 -13.41
CA MET A 50 2.12 25.45 -13.28
C MET A 50 1.45 25.09 -11.95
N TRP A 51 0.29 25.68 -11.66
CA TRP A 51 -0.42 25.46 -10.40
C TRP A 51 -0.83 24.00 -10.16
N PHE A 52 -0.99 23.21 -11.23
CA PHE A 52 -1.33 21.78 -11.13
C PHE A 52 -0.25 20.97 -10.39
N LEU A 53 1.00 21.45 -10.35
CA LEU A 53 2.07 20.81 -9.60
C LEU A 53 1.77 20.81 -8.10
N TRP A 54 1.15 21.87 -7.56
CA TRP A 54 0.76 21.91 -6.15
C TRP A 54 -0.32 20.87 -5.84
N ALA A 55 -1.29 20.69 -6.74
CA ALA A 55 -2.29 19.64 -6.62
C ALA A 55 -1.66 18.24 -6.74
N ALA A 56 -0.74 18.06 -7.69
CA ALA A 56 0.02 16.82 -7.86
C ALA A 56 0.87 16.50 -6.63
N PHE A 57 1.57 17.47 -6.05
CA PHE A 57 2.38 17.26 -4.85
C PHE A 57 1.52 16.91 -3.63
N GLY A 58 0.46 17.67 -3.35
CA GLY A 58 -0.39 17.42 -2.19
C GLY A 58 -1.06 16.04 -2.24
N TRP A 59 -1.59 15.67 -3.41
CA TRP A 59 -2.24 14.37 -3.59
C TRP A 59 -1.25 13.22 -3.78
N GLY A 60 -0.12 13.49 -4.44
CA GLY A 60 0.95 12.53 -4.70
C GLY A 60 1.64 12.04 -3.44
N ILE A 61 1.82 12.88 -2.42
CA ILE A 61 2.38 12.47 -1.12
C ILE A 61 1.50 11.41 -0.46
N GLY A 62 0.18 11.62 -0.43
CA GLY A 62 -0.76 10.65 0.12
C GLY A 62 -0.73 9.32 -0.65
N LEU A 63 -0.56 9.40 -1.97
CA LEU A 63 -0.46 8.24 -2.84
C LEU A 63 0.85 7.45 -2.61
N ILE A 64 1.97 8.13 -2.41
CA ILE A 64 3.26 7.52 -2.06
C ILE A 64 3.16 6.79 -0.72
N PHE A 65 2.56 7.41 0.30
CA PHE A 65 2.33 6.73 1.59
C PHE A 65 1.47 5.48 1.44
N HIS A 66 0.43 5.53 0.62
CA HIS A 66 -0.40 4.36 0.33
C HIS A 66 0.38 3.29 -0.45
N ALA A 67 1.23 3.69 -1.41
CA ALA A 67 2.07 2.78 -2.19
C ALA A 67 3.07 2.04 -1.29
N ILE A 68 3.73 2.74 -0.37
CA ILE A 68 4.68 2.14 0.58
C ILE A 68 3.96 1.07 1.43
N ARG A 69 2.74 1.37 1.89
CA ARG A 69 1.93 0.45 2.69
C ARG A 69 1.47 -0.78 1.90
N VAL A 70 0.97 -0.58 0.68
CA VAL A 70 0.38 -1.65 -0.14
C VAL A 70 1.44 -2.57 -0.75
N PHE A 71 2.55 -2.02 -1.22
CA PHE A 71 3.65 -2.82 -1.76
C PHE A 71 4.58 -3.39 -0.69
N ASP A 72 4.32 -3.08 0.59
CA ASP A 72 5.19 -3.44 1.69
C ASP A 72 6.66 -3.06 1.43
N LEU A 73 6.84 -1.94 0.73
CA LEU A 73 8.13 -1.37 0.34
C LEU A 73 8.78 -0.68 1.54
N ASN A 74 8.72 -1.30 2.72
CA ASN A 74 9.44 -0.79 3.87
C ASN A 74 10.92 -1.19 3.70
N PRO A 75 11.83 -0.29 3.27
CA PRO A 75 13.21 -0.67 2.96
C PRO A 75 13.96 -1.14 4.21
N PHE A 76 13.44 -0.78 5.39
CA PHE A 76 13.98 -1.14 6.71
C PHE A 76 13.33 -2.37 7.35
N PHE A 77 12.12 -2.75 6.95
CA PHE A 77 11.31 -3.80 7.58
C PHE A 77 10.74 -4.75 6.51
N GLY A 78 11.63 -5.31 5.68
CA GLY A 78 11.21 -6.28 4.67
C GLY A 78 10.55 -7.51 5.29
N LYS A 79 9.87 -8.30 4.44
CA LYS A 79 9.22 -9.60 4.74
C LYS A 79 9.96 -10.52 5.72
N GLN A 80 11.28 -10.40 5.83
CA GLN A 80 12.09 -11.14 6.80
C GLN A 80 11.91 -10.69 8.26
N TRP A 81 11.69 -9.40 8.53
CA TRP A 81 11.36 -8.94 9.89
C TRP A 81 9.97 -9.42 10.29
N GLU A 82 9.00 -9.30 9.39
CA GLU A 82 7.63 -9.76 9.61
C GLU A 82 7.59 -11.28 9.88
N ARG A 83 8.33 -12.08 9.09
CA ARG A 83 8.50 -13.52 9.34
C ARG A 83 9.13 -13.82 10.70
N ARG A 84 10.19 -13.10 11.08
CA ARG A 84 10.87 -13.28 12.36
C ARG A 84 9.93 -12.99 13.53
N LYS A 85 9.15 -11.90 13.46
CA LYS A 85 8.21 -11.57 14.54
C LYS A 85 7.06 -12.56 14.66
N ILE A 86 6.54 -13.06 13.54
CA ILE A 86 5.51 -14.11 13.55
C ILE A 86 6.07 -15.40 14.17
N GLU A 87 7.30 -15.81 13.84
CA GLU A 87 7.96 -16.96 14.48
C GLU A 87 8.20 -16.75 15.98
N GLU A 88 8.52 -15.53 16.40
CA GLU A 88 8.69 -15.17 17.81
C GLU A 88 7.37 -15.29 18.59
N PHE A 89 6.29 -14.72 18.08
CA PHE A 89 4.96 -14.83 18.70
C PHE A 89 4.43 -16.27 18.75
N MET A 90 4.63 -17.06 17.68
CA MET A 90 4.23 -18.47 17.68
C MET A 90 5.01 -19.31 18.71
N LYS A 91 6.30 -19.00 18.92
CA LYS A 91 7.11 -19.64 19.97
C LYS A 91 6.69 -19.21 21.38
N GLU A 92 6.32 -17.95 21.57
CA GLU A 92 5.80 -17.47 22.86
C GLU A 92 4.47 -18.12 23.21
N GLU A 93 3.55 -18.31 22.24
CA GLU A 93 2.30 -19.04 22.45
C GLU A 93 2.54 -20.53 22.76
N GLU A 94 3.39 -21.23 22.01
CA GLU A 94 3.74 -22.63 22.29
C GLU A 94 4.41 -22.82 23.67
N THR A 95 5.17 -21.82 24.12
CA THR A 95 5.82 -21.89 25.42
C THR A 95 4.82 -21.65 26.55
N ASN A 96 3.89 -20.71 26.40
CA ASN A 96 2.87 -20.42 27.43
C ASN A 96 1.88 -21.59 27.61
N ASP A 97 1.50 -22.26 26.51
CA ASP A 97 0.59 -23.43 26.54
C ASP A 97 1.23 -24.68 27.17
N LYS A 98 2.57 -24.73 27.26
CA LYS A 98 3.33 -25.79 27.93
C LYS A 98 3.41 -25.65 29.46
N TRP A 99 3.10 -24.46 29.99
CA TRP A 99 3.17 -24.16 31.43
C TRP A 99 1.79 -23.94 32.08
N LYS A 100 0.71 -24.23 31.34
CA LYS A 100 -0.65 -24.41 31.85
C LYS A 100 -0.99 -25.89 31.96
#